data_AF-A0A7J8LMF3-F1
#
_entry.id   AF-A0A7J8LMF3-F1
#
_cell.length_a   1.000
_cell.length_b   1.000
_cell.length_c   1.000
_cell.angle_alpha   90.00
_cell.angle_beta   90.00
_cell.angle_gamma   90.00
#
_symmetry.space_group_name_H-M   'P 1'
#
loop_
_entity.id
_entity.type
_entity.pdbx_description
1 polymer ?
#
loop_
_entity_poly.entity_id
_entity_poly.type
_entity_poly.pdbx_seq_one_letter_code
_entity_poly.pdbx_strand_id
1 'polypeptide(L)' 'MAQSKWIQGKLLRKGVLRDHHGKWIIGFNRRLGLCSVLNAELWGILDGLTVLNIKNWDKVSIRTDRVE' A
#
# COMPACT_ATOMS: atom_id res chain seq x y z
N MET A 1 19.66 -27.64 -18.26
CA MET A 1 18.71 -26.55 -18.58
C MET A 1 17.77 -26.37 -17.40
N ALA A 2 18.13 -25.52 -16.44
CA ALA A 2 17.24 -25.16 -15.34
C ALA A 2 16.35 -24.01 -15.81
N GLN A 3 15.05 -24.27 -16.00
CA GLN A 3 14.08 -23.20 -16.26
C GLN A 3 14.03 -22.32 -15.01
N SER A 4 14.45 -21.07 -15.14
CA SER A 4 14.26 -20.05 -14.11
C SER A 4 12.76 -19.82 -13.96
N LYS A 5 12.20 -20.43 -12.91
CA LYS A 5 10.81 -20.28 -12.52
C LYS A 5 10.65 -18.85 -12.00
N TRP A 6 10.17 -17.92 -12.84
CA TRP A 6 9.70 -16.63 -12.37
C TRP A 6 8.58 -16.89 -11.37
N ILE A 7 8.89 -16.76 -10.09
CA ILE A 7 7.90 -16.79 -9.00
C ILE A 7 6.94 -15.66 -9.30
N GLN A 8 5.78 -16.00 -9.86
CA GLN A 8 4.68 -15.07 -10.06
C GLN A 8 4.09 -14.77 -8.68
N GLY A 9 4.79 -13.91 -7.94
CA GLY A 9 4.39 -13.47 -6.62
C GLY A 9 3.11 -12.68 -6.74
N LYS A 10 2.00 -13.26 -6.31
CA LYS A 10 0.73 -12.57 -6.17
C LYS A 10 0.90 -11.49 -5.10
N LEU A 11 1.07 -10.24 -5.52
CA LEU A 11 1.27 -9.14 -4.59
C LEU A 11 -0.07 -8.70 -4.00
N LEU A 12 -0.14 -8.76 -2.67
CA LEU A 12 -1.17 -8.12 -1.86
C LEU A 12 -0.52 -6.94 -1.16
N ARG A 13 -1.03 -5.74 -1.40
CA ARG A 13 -0.64 -4.55 -0.62
C ARG A 13 -1.67 -4.30 0.46
N LYS A 14 -1.20 -3.89 1.63
CA LYS A 14 -2.02 -3.53 2.77
C LYS A 14 -1.49 -2.23 3.35
N GLY A 15 -2.39 -1.38 3.81
CA GLY A 15 -2.06 -0.14 4.48
C GLY A 15 -2.95 0.04 5.70
N VAL A 16 -2.46 0.82 6.66
CA VAL A 16 -3.14 1.08 7.91
C VAL A 16 -3.12 2.57 8.16
N LEU A 17 -4.31 3.11 8.41
CA LEU A 17 -4.52 4.48 8.78
C LEU A 17 -4.67 4.57 10.31
N ARG A 18 -3.88 5.46 10.91
CA ARG A 18 -3.83 5.65 12.36
C ARG A 18 -4.17 7.09 12.70
N ASP A 19 -4.75 7.31 13.89
CA ASP A 19 -4.91 8.65 14.43
C ASP A 19 -3.58 9.20 14.97
N HIS A 20 -3.61 10.43 15.46
CA HIS A 20 -2.45 11.09 16.05
C HIS A 20 -1.95 10.44 17.36
N HIS A 21 -2.77 9.62 18.01
CA HIS A 21 -2.38 8.79 19.17
C HIS A 21 -1.83 7.41 18.74
N GLY A 22 -1.76 7.13 17.44
CA GLY A 22 -1.33 5.84 16.91
C GLY A 22 -2.40 4.75 16.93
N LYS A 23 -3.65 5.08 17.28
CA LYS A 23 -4.77 4.12 17.27
C LYS A 23 -5.16 3.79 15.84
N TRP A 24 -5.36 2.51 15.56
CA TRP A 24 -5.86 2.06 14.26
C TRP A 24 -7.29 2.57 14.01
N ILE A 25 -7.49 3.27 12.89
CA ILE A 25 -8.81 3.75 12.46
C ILE A 25 -9.35 2.84 11.35
N ILE A 26 -8.59 2.68 10.25
CA ILE A 26 -9.02 1.95 9.04
C ILE A 26 -7.84 1.17 8.48
N GLY A 27 -8.09 -0.07 8.05
CA GLY A 27 -7.15 -0.87 7.26
C GLY A 27 -7.68 -1.01 5.84
N PHE A 28 -6.80 -0.92 4.86
CA PHE A 28 -7.14 -1.15 3.46
C PHE A 28 -6.20 -2.18 2.85
N ASN A 29 -6.69 -2.92 1.86
CA ASN A 29 -5.87 -3.85 1.10
C ASN A 29 -6.28 -3.83 -0.37
N ARG A 30 -5.30 -4.06 -1.25
CA ARG A 30 -5.50 -4.15 -2.69
C ARG A 30 -4.79 -5.38 -3.22
N ARG A 31 -5.50 -6.12 -4.06
CA ARG A 31 -4.94 -7.22 -4.85
C ARG A 31 -4.45 -6.67 -6.18
N LEU A 32 -3.14 -6.63 -6.36
CA LEU A 32 -2.50 -6.02 -7.54
C LEU A 32 -2.10 -7.04 -8.61
N GLY A 33 -2.07 -8.33 -8.28
CA GLY A 33 -1.65 -9.37 -9.23
C GLY A 33 -0.14 -9.34 -9.47
N LEU A 34 0.27 -9.30 -10.74
CA LEU A 34 1.67 -9.14 -11.15
C LEU A 34 1.98 -7.66 -11.33
N CYS A 35 2.79 -7.09 -10.45
CA CYS A 35 3.39 -5.78 -10.66
C CYS A 35 4.77 -5.71 -10.00
N SER A 36 5.56 -4.69 -10.35
CA SER A 36 6.83 -4.44 -9.66
C SER A 36 6.58 -4.04 -8.19
N VAL A 37 7.62 -4.16 -7.36
CA VAL A 37 7.57 -3.75 -5.94
C VAL A 37 7.24 -2.26 -5.84
N LEU A 38 7.90 -1.40 -6.63
CA LEU A 38 7.61 0.04 -6.71
C LEU A 38 6.15 0.33 -7.07
N ASN A 39 5.64 -0.30 -8.13
CA ASN A 39 4.25 -0.08 -8.54
C ASN A 39 3.29 -0.46 -7.42
N ALA A 40 3.56 -1.57 -6.73
CA ALA A 40 2.74 -1.97 -5.61
C ALA A 40 2.75 -0.92 -4.48
N GLU A 41 3.89 -0.29 -4.24
CA GLU A 41 4.07 0.75 -3.22
C GLU A 41 3.27 2.01 -3.55
N LEU A 42 3.40 2.48 -4.79
CA LEU A 42 2.65 3.63 -5.32
C LEU A 42 1.14 3.41 -5.24
N TRP A 43 0.67 2.21 -5.59
CA TRP A 43 -0.75 1.87 -5.45
C TRP A 43 -1.23 1.90 -3.99
N GLY A 44 -0.40 1.44 -3.05
CA GLY A 44 -0.72 1.53 -1.62
C GLY A 44 -0.85 2.98 -1.13
N ILE A 45 0.01 3.88 -1.60
CA ILE A 45 -0.06 5.32 -1.28
C ILE A 45 -1.32 5.94 -1.90
N LEU A 46 -1.62 5.61 -3.16
CA LEU A 46 -2.81 6.11 -3.85
C LEU A 46 -4.10 5.65 -3.15
N ASP A 47 -4.17 4.40 -2.72
CA ASP A 47 -5.29 3.89 -1.94
C ASP A 47 -5.44 4.63 -0.62
N GLY A 48 -4.33 4.85 0.09
CA GLY A 48 -4.31 5.65 1.32
C GLY A 48 -4.85 7.06 1.09
N LEU A 49 -4.34 7.77 0.07
CA LEU A 49 -4.80 9.11 -0.31
C LEU A 49 -6.28 9.14 -0.69
N THR A 50 -6.77 8.14 -1.42
CA THR A 50 -8.18 8.05 -1.80
C THR A 50 -9.07 7.92 -0.56
N VAL A 51 -8.69 7.07 0.39
CA VAL A 51 -9.42 6.92 1.67
C VAL A 51 -9.43 8.22 2.46
N LEU A 52 -8.30 8.94 2.49
CA LEU A 52 -8.18 10.23 3.17
C LEU A 52 -9.07 11.30 2.55
N ASN A 53 -9.12 11.36 1.21
CA ASN A 53 -9.95 12.30 0.48
C ASN A 53 -11.44 12.05 0.75
N ILE A 54 -11.88 10.79 0.75
CA ILE A 54 -13.26 10.40 1.10
C ILE A 54 -13.62 10.78 2.54
N LYS A 55 -12.62 10.83 3.44
CA LYS A 55 -12.81 11.20 4.84
C LYS A 55 -12.67 12.70 5.13
N ASN A 56 -12.35 13.52 4.13
CA ASN A 56 -12.07 14.96 4.27
C ASN A 56 -11.02 15.27 5.35
N TRP A 57 -9.89 14.53 5.34
CA TRP A 57 -8.79 14.80 6.26
C TRP A 57 -7.71 15.66 5.61
N ASP A 58 -7.57 16.89 6.09
CA ASP A 58 -6.65 17.89 5.49
C ASP A 58 -5.18 17.72 5.90
N LYS A 59 -4.91 17.05 7.03
CA LYS A 59 -3.54 16.92 7.56
C LYS A 59 -3.23 15.46 7.89
N VAL A 60 -2.35 14.86 7.08
CA VAL A 60 -2.01 13.44 7.19
C VAL A 60 -0.52 13.24 6.93
N SER A 61 0.11 12.36 7.71
CA SER A 61 1.48 11.89 7.47
C SER A 61 1.44 10.51 6.84
N ILE A 62 2.01 10.37 5.65
CA ILE A 62 2.16 9.09 4.96
C ILE A 62 3.57 8.58 5.24
N ARG A 63 3.68 7.35 5.74
CA ARG A 63 4.96 6.68 5.96
C ARG A 63 4.98 5.39 5.14
N THR A 64 5.93 5.31 4.20
CA THR A 64 6.32 4.08 3.51
C THR A 64 7.62 3.58 4.13
N ASP A 65 7.73 2.29 4.37
CA ASP A 65 8.92 1.62 4.91
C ASP A 65 9.94 1.28 3.82
N ARG A 66 9.58 1.53 2.56
CA ARG A 66 10.43 1.27 1.40
C ARG A 66 10.62 2.55 0.60
N VAL A 67 11.87 2.96 0.58
CA VAL A 67 12.49 3.85 -0.39
C VAL A 67 13.34 2.92 -1.22
N GLU A 68 13.06 2.80 -2.52
CA GLU A 68 13.96 2.10 -3.44
C GLU A 68 15.37 2.70 -3.42
#